data_AF-A0A5B2YWZ3-F1
#
_entry.id   AF-A0A5B2YWZ3-F1
#
_cell.length_a   1.000
_cell.length_b   1.000
_cell.length_c   1.000
_cell.angle_alpha   90.00
_cell.angle_beta   90.00
_cell.angle_gamma   90.00
#
_symmetry.space_group_name_H-M   'P 1'
#
loop_
_entity.id
_entity.type
_entity.pdbx_description
1 polymer ?
#
loop_
_entity_poly.entity_id
_entity_poly.type
_entity_poly.pdbx_seq_one_letter_code
_entity_poly.pdbx_strand_id
1 'polypeptide(L)'
;MSWLIHGITAYNQYTEEQKEHDQPIIMNSFWNEFIRQTMENWQSEFLQLSWQVGGLMILYAVASPEDRIGDQRKEKILEKLLQIQMDQKEFEKFMKNIKEYYPDK
;
A
#
# COMPACT_ATOMS: atom_id res chain seq x y z
N MET A 1 21.37 6.74 -8.76
CA MET A 1 22.35 6.03 -9.61
C MET A 1 21.74 5.03 -10.60
N SER A 2 20.54 4.46 -10.38
CA SER A 2 19.95 3.48 -11.33
C SER A 2 19.60 4.05 -12.72
N TRP A 3 18.98 5.23 -12.79
CA TRP A 3 18.51 5.80 -14.07
C TRP A 3 19.62 6.15 -15.07
N LEU A 4 20.76 6.64 -14.58
CA LEU A 4 21.92 6.93 -15.45
C LEU A 4 22.54 5.65 -15.99
N ILE A 5 22.65 4.62 -15.14
CA ILE A 5 23.15 3.30 -15.57
C ILE A 5 22.18 2.69 -16.59
N HIS A 6 20.86 2.74 -16.32
CA HIS A 6 19.82 2.25 -17.22
C HIS A 6 19.85 2.93 -18.60
N GLY A 7 20.01 4.26 -18.62
CA GLY A 7 20.13 5.01 -19.88
C GLY A 7 21.38 4.64 -20.67
N ILE A 8 22.52 4.45 -20.00
CA ILE A 8 23.78 4.05 -20.64
C ILE A 8 23.66 2.62 -21.19
N THR A 9 23.11 1.68 -20.43
CA THR A 9 22.94 0.30 -20.88
C THR A 9 21.96 0.19 -22.04
N ALA A 10 20.85 0.92 -21.99
CA ALA A 10 19.87 0.94 -23.09
C ALA A 10 20.46 1.54 -24.37
N TYR A 11 21.28 2.59 -24.25
CA TYR A 11 21.98 3.16 -25.40
C TYR A 11 22.99 2.18 -25.99
N ASN A 12 23.79 1.52 -25.15
CA ASN A 12 24.76 0.53 -25.62
C ASN A 12 24.06 -0.61 -26.37
N GLN A 13 23.00 -1.18 -25.79
CA GLN A 13 22.21 -2.24 -26.40
C GLN A 13 21.62 -1.81 -27.75
N TYR A 14 21.01 -0.63 -27.81
CA TYR A 14 20.49 -0.08 -29.07
C TYR A 14 21.59 0.07 -30.13
N THR A 15 22.79 0.54 -29.76
CA THR A 15 23.88 0.67 -30.73
C THR A 15 24.46 -0.67 -31.18
N GLU A 16 24.41 -1.70 -30.33
CA GLU A 16 24.82 -3.06 -30.68
C GLU A 16 23.84 -3.69 -31.66
N GLU A 17 22.53 -3.63 -31.37
CA GLU A 17 21.47 -4.13 -32.25
C GLU A 17 21.52 -3.48 -33.64
N GLN A 18 21.71 -2.17 -33.71
CA GLN A 18 21.81 -1.48 -35.01
C GLN A 18 23.07 -1.89 -35.79
N LYS A 19 24.19 -2.16 -35.11
CA LYS A 19 25.41 -2.67 -35.77
C LYS A 19 25.24 -4.10 -36.26
N GLU A 20 24.56 -4.96 -35.50
CA GLU A 20 24.29 -6.34 -35.91
C GLU A 20 23.36 -6.42 -37.12
N HIS A 21 22.47 -5.44 -37.27
CA HIS A 21 21.53 -5.36 -38.38
C HIS A 21 21.98 -4.44 -39.54
N ASP A 22 23.23 -3.97 -39.55
CA ASP A 22 23.77 -3.01 -40.52
C ASP A 22 22.88 -1.75 -40.70
N GLN A 23 22.23 -1.32 -39.61
CA GLN A 23 21.35 -0.15 -39.57
C GLN A 23 22.09 1.09 -39.08
N PRO A 24 21.70 2.30 -39.55
CA PRO A 24 22.26 3.54 -39.04
C PRO A 24 21.79 3.84 -37.62
N ILE A 25 22.70 4.30 -36.77
CA ILE A 25 22.37 4.77 -35.41
C ILE A 25 21.68 6.13 -35.53
N ILE A 26 20.35 6.13 -35.47
CA ILE A 26 19.54 7.33 -35.46
C ILE A 26 19.11 7.63 -34.01
N MET A 27 19.39 8.85 -33.52
CA MET A 27 19.11 9.21 -32.13
C MET A 27 17.59 9.32 -31.85
N ASN A 28 16.79 9.71 -32.84
CA ASN A 28 15.34 9.79 -32.69
C ASN A 28 14.69 8.41 -32.45
N SER A 29 15.15 7.37 -33.16
CA SER A 29 14.65 6.01 -32.94
C SER A 29 15.10 5.45 -31.60
N PHE A 30 16.31 5.78 -31.12
CA PHE A 30 16.71 5.45 -29.75
C PHE A 30 15.73 6.02 -28.72
N TRP A 31 15.38 7.31 -28.80
CA TRP A 31 14.45 7.91 -27.84
C TRP A 31 13.05 7.30 -27.89
N ASN A 32 12.56 7.00 -29.09
CA ASN A 32 11.26 6.32 -29.25
C ASN A 32 11.28 4.93 -28.60
N GLU A 33 12.34 4.15 -28.83
CA GLU A 33 12.51 2.82 -28.25
C GLU A 33 12.66 2.89 -26.73
N PHE A 34 13.54 3.77 -26.24
CA PHE A 34 13.82 3.95 -24.82
C PHE A 34 12.58 4.36 -24.03
N ILE A 35 11.78 5.31 -24.56
CA ILE A 35 10.53 5.72 -23.92
C ILE A 35 9.51 4.59 -23.96
N ARG A 36 9.38 3.86 -25.08
CA ARG A 36 8.46 2.73 -25.18
C ARG A 36 8.79 1.66 -24.14
N GLN A 37 10.04 1.20 -24.10
CA GLN A 37 10.50 0.20 -23.13
C GLN A 37 10.30 0.69 -21.68
N THR A 38 10.62 1.95 -21.41
CA THR A 38 10.43 2.54 -20.06
C THR A 38 8.95 2.58 -19.68
N MET A 39 8.06 2.93 -20.60
CA MET A 39 6.62 3.00 -20.36
C MET A 39 5.99 1.61 -20.24
N GLU A 40 6.42 0.63 -21.04
CA GLU A 40 5.99 -0.76 -20.93
C GLU A 40 6.38 -1.35 -19.57
N ASN A 41 7.64 -1.15 -19.15
CA ASN A 41 8.11 -1.58 -17.84
C ASN A 41 7.31 -0.90 -16.71
N TRP A 42 7.17 0.43 -16.77
CA TRP A 42 6.41 1.20 -15.79
C TRP A 42 4.94 0.76 -15.72
N GLN A 43 4.30 0.51 -16.87
CA GLN A 43 2.91 0.04 -16.93
C GLN A 43 2.77 -1.30 -16.20
N SER A 44 3.69 -2.24 -16.42
CA SER A 44 3.66 -3.55 -15.78
C SER A 44 3.87 -3.45 -14.26
N GLU A 45 4.83 -2.64 -13.81
CA GLU A 45 5.10 -2.41 -12.39
C GLU A 45 3.91 -1.74 -11.71
N PHE A 46 3.30 -0.73 -12.34
CA PHE A 46 2.10 -0.06 -11.82
C PHE A 46 0.94 -1.03 -11.67
N LEU A 47 0.71 -1.90 -12.66
CA LEU A 47 -0.36 -2.89 -12.60
C LEU A 47 -0.11 -3.90 -11.48
N GLN A 48 1.13 -4.37 -11.32
CA GLN A 48 1.52 -5.27 -10.25
C GLN A 48 1.29 -4.63 -8.87
N LEU A 49 1.75 -3.40 -8.67
CA LEU A 49 1.55 -2.66 -7.41
C LEU A 49 0.07 -2.42 -7.14
N SER A 50 -0.70 -2.05 -8.16
CA SER A 50 -2.14 -1.84 -8.04
C SER A 50 -2.87 -3.12 -7.62
N TRP A 51 -2.49 -4.26 -8.20
CA TRP A 51 -3.04 -5.56 -7.82
C TRP A 51 -2.65 -5.96 -6.40
N GLN A 52 -1.40 -5.75 -6.00
CA GLN A 52 -0.94 -6.04 -4.64
C GLN A 52 -1.66 -5.19 -3.60
N VAL A 53 -1.71 -3.87 -3.80
CA VAL A 53 -2.39 -2.95 -2.89
C VAL A 53 -3.89 -3.21 -2.88
N GLY A 54 -4.52 -3.36 -4.05
CA GLY A 54 -5.94 -3.69 -4.15
C GLY A 54 -6.28 -5.03 -3.48
N GLY A 55 -5.47 -6.05 -3.72
CA GLY A 55 -5.60 -7.36 -3.08
C GLY A 55 -5.46 -7.27 -1.56
N LEU A 56 -4.45 -6.54 -1.05
CA LEU A 56 -4.28 -6.31 0.37
C LEU A 56 -5.42 -5.51 0.98
N MET A 57 -5.98 -4.52 0.28
CA MET A 57 -7.15 -3.78 0.73
C MET A 57 -8.39 -4.68 0.86
N ILE A 58 -8.61 -5.58 -0.10
CA ILE A 58 -9.69 -6.58 -0.04
C ILE A 58 -9.46 -7.54 1.13
N LEU A 59 -8.26 -8.08 1.26
CA LEU A 59 -7.90 -8.97 2.35
C LEU A 59 -8.05 -8.27 3.70
N TYR A 60 -7.61 -7.02 3.83
CA TYR A 60 -7.81 -6.21 5.03
C TYR A 60 -9.30 -6.03 5.35
N ALA A 61 -10.11 -5.66 4.36
CA ALA A 61 -11.54 -5.49 4.54
C ALA A 61 -12.25 -6.78 5.00
N VAL A 62 -11.82 -7.94 4.52
CA VAL A 62 -12.38 -9.25 4.88
C VAL A 62 -11.78 -9.82 6.17
N ALA A 63 -10.48 -9.59 6.43
CA ALA A 63 -9.71 -10.13 7.56
C ALA A 63 -9.72 -9.23 8.81
N SER A 64 -10.46 -8.12 8.81
CA SER A 64 -10.69 -7.24 9.96
C SER A 64 -11.52 -7.82 11.16
N PRO A 65 -11.78 -9.13 11.35
CA PRO A 65 -12.09 -9.64 12.70
C PRO A 65 -11.08 -9.25 13.78
N GLU A 66 -9.80 -9.09 13.43
CA GLU A 66 -8.74 -8.86 14.42
C GLU A 66 -8.80 -7.47 15.08
N ASP A 67 -9.23 -6.44 14.35
CA ASP A 67 -9.48 -5.10 14.90
C ASP A 67 -10.62 -5.12 15.92
N ARG A 68 -11.72 -5.83 15.61
CA ARG A 68 -12.88 -5.93 16.51
C ARG A 68 -12.53 -6.67 17.80
N ILE A 69 -11.75 -7.75 17.71
CA ILE A 69 -11.29 -8.50 18.88
C ILE A 69 -10.31 -7.67 19.73
N GLY A 70 -9.40 -6.94 19.08
CA GLY A 70 -8.46 -6.04 19.75
C GLY A 70 -9.17 -4.93 20.52
N ASP A 71 -10.15 -4.28 19.91
CA ASP A 71 -10.89 -3.19 20.54
C ASP A 71 -11.80 -3.69 21.67
N GLN A 72 -12.49 -4.82 21.49
CA GLN A 72 -13.25 -5.45 22.58
C GLN A 72 -12.36 -5.84 23.78
N ARG A 73 -11.12 -6.28 23.52
CA ARG A 73 -10.17 -6.59 24.60
C ARG A 73 -9.72 -5.33 25.33
N LYS A 74 -9.39 -4.25 24.60
CA LYS A 74 -9.01 -2.97 25.20
C LYS A 74 -10.16 -2.39 26.04
N GLU A 75 -11.39 -2.43 25.52
CA GLU A 75 -12.60 -1.98 26.22
C GLU A 75 -12.77 -2.73 27.54
N LYS A 76 -12.73 -4.07 27.54
CA LYS A 76 -12.81 -4.87 28.77
C LYS A 76 -11.70 -4.58 29.78
N ILE A 77 -10.48 -4.28 29.32
CA ILE A 77 -9.38 -3.90 30.20
C ILE A 77 -9.69 -2.53 30.85
N LEU A 78 -10.13 -1.56 30.06
CA LEU A 78 -10.52 -0.24 30.55
C LEU A 78 -11.68 -0.32 31.55
N GLU A 79 -12.70 -1.12 31.25
CA GLU A 79 -13.81 -1.39 32.18
C GLU A 79 -13.31 -1.94 33.52
N LYS A 80 -12.41 -2.94 33.49
CA LYS A 80 -11.84 -3.49 34.72
C LYS A 80 -11.00 -2.49 35.50
N LEU A 81 -10.23 -1.64 34.83
CA LEU A 81 -9.43 -0.59 35.48
C LEU A 81 -10.33 0.46 36.14
N LEU A 82 -11.38 0.90 35.43
CA LEU A 82 -12.36 1.85 35.96
C LEU A 82 -13.13 1.28 37.15
N GLN A 83 -13.49 0.00 37.10
CA GLN A 83 -14.16 -0.68 38.22
C GLN A 83 -13.29 -0.76 39.48
N ILE A 84 -11.96 -0.83 39.34
CA ILE A 84 -11.03 -0.80 40.49
C ILE A 84 -10.90 0.60 41.08
N GLN A 85 -11.02 1.65 40.25
CA GLN A 85 -10.75 3.03 40.64
C GLN A 85 -12.00 3.79 41.15
N MET A 86 -13.20 3.36 40.77
CA MET A 86 -14.47 4.05 41.06
C MET A 86 -15.40 3.23 41.96
N ASP A 87 -16.29 3.88 42.71
CA ASP A 87 -17.38 3.19 43.42
C ASP A 87 -18.37 2.57 42.42
N GLN A 88 -18.98 1.44 42.80
CA GLN A 88 -19.84 0.65 41.91
C GLN A 88 -21.00 1.48 41.33
N LYS A 89 -21.59 2.39 42.12
CA LYS A 89 -22.71 3.25 41.65
C LYS A 89 -22.25 4.32 40.67
N GLU A 90 -21.05 4.87 40.87
CA GLU A 90 -20.48 5.87 39.96
C GLU A 90 -20.08 5.24 38.63
N PHE A 91 -19.52 4.02 38.67
CA PHE A 91 -19.20 3.24 37.47
C PHE A 91 -20.45 2.94 36.63
N GLU A 92 -21.53 2.48 37.25
CA GLU A 92 -22.79 2.19 36.54
C GLU A 92 -23.37 3.44 35.87
N LYS A 93 -23.35 4.59 36.57
CA LYS A 93 -23.81 5.86 36.02
C LYS A 93 -22.91 6.34 34.87
N PHE A 94 -21.60 6.17 35.01
CA PHE A 94 -20.63 6.51 33.97
C PHE A 94 -20.86 5.68 32.70
N MET A 95 -20.96 4.35 32.83
CA MET A 95 -21.19 3.45 31.70
C MET A 95 -22.55 3.72 31.03
N LYS A 96 -23.59 4.04 31.81
CA LYS A 96 -24.89 4.44 31.28
C LYS A 96 -24.78 5.71 30.42
N ASN A 97 -24.09 6.74 30.92
CA ASN A 97 -23.87 7.97 30.15
C ASN A 97 -23.09 7.67 28.86
N ILE A 98 -22.01 6.90 28.93
CA ILE A 98 -21.20 6.57 27.75
C ILE A 98 -22.04 5.90 26.65
N LYS A 99 -22.89 4.93 27.00
CA LYS A 99 -23.79 4.25 26.04
C LYS A 99 -24.84 5.18 25.43
N GLU A 100 -25.27 6.21 26.16
CA GLU A 100 -26.23 7.20 25.67
C GLU A 100 -25.58 8.15 24.64
N TYR A 101 -24.31 8.52 24.84
CA TYR A 101 -23.57 9.35 23.89
C TYR A 101 -22.96 8.56 22.72
N TYR A 102 -22.62 7.29 22.93
CA TYR A 102 -22.02 6.38 21.94
C TYR A 102 -22.80 5.06 21.87
N PRO A 103 -23.96 5.04 21.20
CA PRO A 103 -24.71 3.81 21.00
C PRO A 103 -23.94 2.84 20.09
N ASP A 104 -23.98 1.55 20.41
CA ASP A 104 -23.41 0.48 19.58
C ASP A 104 -23.99 0.58 18.15
N LYS A 105 -23.11 0.60 17.14
CA LYS A 105 -23.47 0.67 15.72
C LYS A 105 -23.94 -0.68 15.17
#